data_AF-A0A4Z2ESB5-F1
#
_entry.id   AF-A0A4Z2ESB5-F1
#
_cell.length_a   1.000
_cell.length_b   1.000
_cell.length_c   1.000
_cell.angle_alpha   90.00
_cell.angle_beta   90.00
_cell.angle_gamma   90.00
#
_symmetry.space_group_name_H-M   'P 1'
#
loop_
_entity.id
_entity.type
_entity.pdbx_description
1 polymer ?
#
loop_
_entity_poly.entity_id
_entity_poly.type
_entity_poly.pdbx_seq_one_letter_code
_entity_poly.pdbx_strand_id
1 'polypeptide(L)'
;MLNTSSCGTPPPVLLSRAQASELWVKGEKVTCGYISEDTRVVFRSTSAMVYIFIQMSCEMWDFDIYGDLYFEKAVSGFLSDLFAKWKVCD
;
A
#
# COMPACT_ATOMS: atom_id res chain seq x y z
N MET A 1 -21.61 -7.93 -9.59
CA MET A 1 -22.01 -7.80 -8.17
C MET A 1 -21.33 -8.92 -7.39
N LEU A 2 -20.21 -8.65 -6.70
CA LEU A 2 -19.73 -9.55 -5.66
C LEU A 2 -20.62 -9.31 -4.44
N ASN A 3 -21.76 -9.98 -4.45
CA ASN A 3 -22.75 -9.90 -3.38
C ASN A 3 -22.15 -10.60 -2.16
N THR A 4 -22.01 -9.88 -1.05
CA THR A 4 -21.68 -10.46 0.26
C THR A 4 -22.91 -11.21 0.78
N SER A 5 -23.22 -12.37 0.19
CA SER A 5 -24.22 -13.29 0.72
C SER A 5 -23.51 -14.32 1.60
N SER A 6 -23.75 -14.22 2.90
CA SER A 6 -23.42 -15.16 3.97
C SER A 6 -23.52 -16.62 3.52
N CYS A 7 -22.39 -17.26 3.20
CA CYS A 7 -22.33 -18.72 3.09
C CYS A 7 -21.96 -19.30 4.46
N GLY A 8 -22.65 -20.38 4.83
CA GLY A 8 -22.59 -21.01 6.16
C GLY A 8 -21.18 -21.36 6.58
N THR A 9 -20.91 -21.15 7.87
CA THR A 9 -19.62 -21.32 8.54
C THR A 9 -19.09 -22.76 8.44
N PRO A 10 -17.86 -22.97 7.90
CA PRO A 10 -17.04 -24.13 8.22
C PRO A 10 -16.35 -23.96 9.61
N PRO A 11 -15.86 -25.05 10.25
CA PRO A 11 -15.32 -25.06 11.61
C PRO A 11 -14.03 -24.20 11.72
N PRO A 12 -13.57 -23.86 12.94
CA PRO A 12 -13.00 -22.55 13.28
C PRO A 12 -11.75 -22.24 12.46
N VAL A 13 -11.95 -21.62 11.30
CA VAL A 13 -10.89 -20.97 10.57
C VAL A 13 -10.56 -19.73 11.39
N LEU A 14 -9.28 -19.56 11.75
CA LEU A 14 -8.76 -18.40 12.48
C LEU A 14 -9.54 -17.13 12.10
N LEU A 15 -10.00 -16.38 13.12
CA LEU A 15 -10.71 -15.10 13.02
C LEU A 15 -9.82 -14.00 12.40
N SER A 16 -9.38 -14.20 11.16
CA SER A 16 -8.54 -13.29 10.41
C SER A 16 -9.40 -12.66 9.32
N ARG A 17 -9.66 -11.36 9.44
CA ARG A 17 -10.34 -10.59 8.40
C ARG A 17 -9.38 -10.43 7.22
N ALA A 18 -9.89 -10.68 6.02
CA ALA A 18 -9.18 -10.43 4.77
C ALA A 18 -10.05 -9.54 3.86
N GLN A 19 -9.42 -8.56 3.23
CA GLN A 19 -10.06 -7.67 2.27
C GLN A 19 -9.41 -7.85 0.90
N ALA A 20 -10.22 -8.01 -0.14
CA ALA A 20 -9.73 -8.03 -1.52
C ALA A 20 -9.45 -6.59 -1.97
N SER A 21 -8.19 -6.28 -2.30
CA SER A 21 -7.78 -4.93 -2.73
C SER A 21 -7.87 -4.77 -4.25
N GLU A 22 -7.25 -5.66 -5.02
CA GLU A 22 -7.21 -5.56 -6.48
C GLU A 22 -7.19 -6.93 -7.18
N LEU A 23 -7.81 -6.99 -8.36
CA LEU A 23 -7.80 -8.14 -9.26
C LEU A 23 -7.21 -7.71 -10.60
N TRP A 24 -6.29 -8.52 -11.13
CA TRP A 24 -5.58 -8.22 -12.36
C TRP A 24 -5.60 -9.43 -13.29
N VAL A 25 -5.89 -9.21 -14.57
CA VAL A 25 -5.89 -10.23 -15.62
C VAL A 25 -5.17 -9.68 -16.83
N LYS A 26 -4.12 -10.36 -17.30
CA LYS A 26 -3.33 -9.97 -18.50
C LYS A 26 -2.87 -8.49 -18.50
N GLY A 27 -2.61 -7.92 -17.33
CA GLY A 27 -2.16 -6.54 -17.17
C GLY A 27 -3.29 -5.51 -17.06
N GLU A 28 -4.56 -5.92 -17.14
CA GLU A 28 -5.71 -5.04 -16.94
C GLU A 28 -6.34 -5.29 -15.57
N LYS A 29 -6.80 -4.20 -14.93
CA LYS A 29 -7.50 -4.25 -13.65
C LYS A 29 -8.97 -4.59 -13.90
N VAL A 30 -9.46 -5.63 -13.24
CA VAL A 30 -10.84 -6.11 -13.37
C VAL A 30 -11.59 -5.97 -12.05
N THR A 31 -12.91 -5.75 -12.12
CA THR A 31 -13.76 -5.57 -10.92
C THR A 31 -14.35 -6.89 -10.42
N CYS A 32 -14.43 -7.90 -11.28
CA CYS A 32 -14.91 -9.23 -10.92
C CYS A 32 -14.26 -10.29 -11.82
N GLY A 33 -14.13 -11.50 -11.29
CA GLY A 33 -13.56 -12.65 -11.97
C GLY A 33 -13.82 -13.91 -11.17
N TYR A 34 -13.51 -15.06 -11.77
CA TYR A 34 -13.57 -16.35 -11.10
C TYR A 34 -12.15 -16.80 -10.74
N ILE A 35 -11.98 -17.34 -9.53
CA ILE A 35 -10.69 -17.85 -9.05
C ILE A 35 -10.63 -19.33 -9.38
N SER A 36 -9.66 -19.72 -10.21
CA SER A 36 -9.34 -21.12 -10.51
C SER A 36 -7.96 -21.49 -9.94
N GLU A 37 -7.54 -22.75 -10.11
CA GLU A 37 -6.29 -23.28 -9.56
C GLU A 37 -5.03 -22.59 -10.12
N ASP A 38 -5.16 -21.93 -11.28
CA ASP A 38 -4.10 -21.16 -11.94
C ASP A 38 -3.94 -19.72 -11.40
N THR A 39 -4.85 -19.27 -10.52
CA THR A 39 -4.86 -17.91 -10.00
C THR A 39 -3.84 -17.73 -8.88
N ARG A 40 -2.95 -16.74 -9.02
CA ARG A 40 -1.94 -16.42 -7.99
C ARG A 40 -2.48 -15.37 -7.01
N VAL A 41 -2.53 -15.73 -5.72
CA VAL A 41 -2.96 -14.82 -4.65
C VAL A 41 -1.75 -14.19 -3.98
N VAL A 42 -1.77 -12.86 -3.81
CA VAL A 42 -0.74 -12.09 -3.08
C VAL A 42 -1.38 -11.49 -1.84
N PHE A 43 -0.94 -11.92 -0.66
CA PHE A 43 -1.35 -11.35 0.61
C PHE A 43 -0.42 -10.19 0.99
N ARG A 44 -1.00 -9.05 1.37
CA ARG A 44 -0.26 -7.92 1.94
C ARG A 44 -0.92 -7.48 3.25
N SER A 45 -0.10 -7.15 4.24
CA SER A 45 -0.56 -6.56 5.50
C SER A 45 -0.17 -5.09 5.54
N THR A 46 -1.08 -4.26 6.05
CA THR A 46 -0.85 -2.84 6.36
C THR A 46 -0.26 -2.64 7.76
N SER A 47 -0.22 -3.68 8.60
CA SER A 47 0.28 -3.61 9.99
C SER A 47 1.80 -3.80 10.12
N ALA A 48 2.57 -3.60 9.04
CA ALA A 48 4.00 -3.85 9.05
C ALA A 48 4.76 -2.71 9.75
N MET A 49 5.81 -3.06 10.52
CA MET A 49 6.73 -2.07 11.08
C MET A 49 7.68 -1.57 9.98
N VAL A 50 7.72 -0.26 9.77
CA VAL A 50 8.57 0.38 8.74
C VAL A 50 9.61 1.26 9.42
N TYR A 51 10.88 1.10 9.05
CA TYR A 51 11.99 1.95 9.49
C TYR A 51 12.51 2.76 8.31
N ILE A 52 12.53 4.09 8.45
CA ILE A 52 13.04 5.01 7.44
C ILE A 52 14.34 5.61 7.97
N PHE A 53 15.43 5.47 7.22
CA PHE A 53 16.71 6.08 7.53
C PHE A 53 16.98 7.22 6.56
N ILE A 54 17.26 8.41 7.10
CA ILE A 54 17.62 9.59 6.31
C ILE A 54 19.09 9.86 6.59
N GLN A 55 19.93 9.71 5.56
CA GLN A 55 21.32 10.11 5.65
C GLN A 55 21.41 11.62 5.46
N MET A 56 22.08 12.32 6.36
CA MET A 56 22.39 13.73 6.19
C MET A 56 23.75 13.88 5.50
N SER A 57 23.82 14.71 4.45
CA SER A 57 25.07 15.13 3.79
C SER A 57 25.13 16.65 3.66
N CYS A 58 26.31 17.19 3.35
CA CYS A 58 26.49 18.62 3.11
C CYS A 58 25.68 19.11 1.90
N GLU A 59 25.53 18.28 0.88
CA GLU A 59 24.77 18.55 -0.34
C GLU A 59 23.26 18.67 -0.09
N MET A 60 22.73 18.11 1.01
CA MET A 60 21.33 18.32 1.38
C MET A 60 21.01 19.73 1.87
N TRP A 61 22.04 20.46 2.27
CA TRP A 61 21.97 21.88 2.63
C TRP A 61 22.18 22.81 1.43
N ASP A 62 22.44 22.26 0.24
CA ASP A 62 22.49 23.05 -0.99
C ASP A 62 21.09 23.35 -1.50
N PHE A 63 20.96 24.51 -2.14
CA PHE A 63 19.73 24.97 -2.76
C PHE A 63 19.52 24.30 -4.12
N ASP A 64 18.30 23.80 -4.34
CA ASP A 64 17.82 23.37 -5.65
C ASP A 64 17.65 24.57 -6.59
N ILE A 65 17.52 24.32 -7.90
CA ILE A 65 17.30 25.34 -8.94
C ILE A 65 16.05 26.19 -8.72
N TYR A 66 15.13 25.75 -7.86
CA TYR A 66 13.90 26.44 -7.48
C TYR A 66 14.02 27.26 -6.17
N GLY A 67 15.17 27.20 -5.49
CA GLY A 67 15.43 27.96 -4.27
C GLY A 67 15.07 27.25 -2.96
N ASP A 68 14.68 25.97 -3.01
CA ASP A 68 14.39 25.14 -1.83
C ASP A 68 15.60 24.28 -1.47
N LEU A 69 15.81 23.97 -0.18
CA LEU A 69 16.84 23.00 0.23
C LEU A 69 16.41 21.58 -0.17
N TYR A 70 17.36 20.75 -0.63
CA TYR A 70 17.09 19.33 -0.91
C TYR A 70 16.50 18.58 0.29
N PHE A 71 16.93 18.95 1.51
CA PHE A 71 16.35 18.43 2.74
C PHE A 71 14.85 18.75 2.87
N GLU A 72 14.45 20.00 2.61
CA GLU A 72 13.05 20.40 2.70
C GLU A 72 12.20 19.68 1.67
N LYS A 73 12.70 19.49 0.45
CA LYS A 73 12.00 18.74 -0.60
C LYS A 73 11.76 17.27 -0.20
N ALA A 74 12.74 16.63 0.42
CA ALA A 74 12.62 15.25 0.87
C ALA A 74 11.67 15.10 2.08
N VAL A 75 11.77 15.99 3.07
CA VAL A 75 10.98 15.89 4.30
C VAL A 75 9.57 16.47 4.13
N SER A 76 9.48 17.70 3.62
CA SER A 76 8.20 18.40 3.44
C SER A 76 7.44 17.91 2.22
N GLY A 77 8.12 17.39 1.19
CA GLY A 77 7.47 16.81 0.01
C GLY A 77 7.24 15.31 0.16
N PHE A 78 8.31 14.52 0.10
CA PHE A 78 8.17 13.06 0.02
C PHE A 78 7.59 12.41 1.29
N LEU A 79 8.11 12.76 2.47
CA LEU A 79 7.62 12.14 3.71
C LEU A 79 6.20 12.58 4.06
N SER A 80 5.85 13.84 3.82
CA SER A 80 4.48 14.32 4.07
C SER A 80 3.46 13.58 3.20
N ASP A 81 3.75 13.38 1.92
CA ASP A 81 2.92 12.61 0.99
C ASP A 81 2.85 11.12 1.38
N LEU A 82 3.96 10.55 1.84
CA LEU A 82 4.01 9.17 2.32
C LEU A 82 3.09 8.98 3.53
N PHE A 83 3.19 9.85 4.53
CA PHE A 83 2.35 9.78 5.74
C PHE A 83 0.89 10.11 5.45
N ALA A 84 0.62 11.03 4.52
CA ALA A 84 -0.75 11.31 4.06
C ALA A 84 -1.40 10.08 3.43
N LYS A 85 -0.67 9.37 2.54
CA LYS A 85 -1.14 8.12 1.95
C LYS A 85 -1.30 7.00 2.98
N TRP A 86 -0.40 6.93 3.97
CA TRP A 86 -0.52 5.94 5.04
C TRP A 86 -1.80 6.17 5.86
N LYS A 87 -2.10 7.41 6.26
CA LYS A 87 -3.35 7.73 7.00
C LYS A 87 -4.64 7.36 6.27
N VAL A 88 -4.62 7.32 4.93
CA VAL A 88 -5.80 6.92 4.13
C VAL A 88 -5.96 5.39 4.10
N CYS A 89 -4.87 4.64 4.32
CA CYS A 89 -4.86 3.18 4.30
C CYS A 89 -5.15 2.52 5.66
N ASP A 90 -5.10 3.28 6.76
CA ASP A 90 -5.64 2.89 8.08
C ASP A 90 -7.16 3.13 8.16
#